data_AF-A0A2T4TS39-F1
#
_entry.id   AF-A0A2T4TS39-F1
#
_cell.length_a   1.000
_cell.length_b   1.000
_cell.length_c   1.000
_cell.angle_alpha   90.00
_cell.angle_beta   90.00
_cell.angle_gamma   90.00
#
_symmetry.space_group_name_H-M   'P 1'
#
loop_
_entity.id
_entity.type
_entity.pdbx_description
1 polymer ?
#
loop_
_entity_poly.entity_id
_entity_poly.type
_entity_poly.pdbx_seq_one_letter_code
_entity_poly.pdbx_strand_id
1 'polypeptide(L)'
;MADNNTFALFEEIKNKLETIYRELKELKEKENGSVFLPVPSPPVQRDEQMEQELLNQYEQRTKEVINKYLGVQVRIKDEEAKSMDKLVASVLTMLHEWQEKKEHPIPQEHIHRHSFDLKSSKVFTYMVAVSVLCFVSLVGNYFLWQSKQQYKDDALKFRIIRVWRGCSSKDILWLNDVFDIHRDEKIIKLIKEKADNYDMELKQKTDSLMQKKLK
;
A
#
# COMPACT_ATOMS: atom_id res chain seq x y z
N MET A 1 -1.76 10.85 14.40
CA MET A 1 -2.82 11.09 15.41
C MET A 1 -3.85 12.02 14.80
N ALA A 2 -4.71 11.43 13.99
CA ALA A 2 -5.98 11.91 13.48
C ALA A 2 -6.79 10.61 13.45
N ASP A 3 -8.00 10.49 14.02
CA ASP A 3 -9.25 10.67 13.28
C ASP A 3 -10.47 10.55 14.23
N ASN A 4 -10.37 11.02 15.48
CA ASN A 4 -11.47 10.85 16.48
C ASN A 4 -12.57 11.93 16.42
N ASN A 5 -12.36 13.02 15.68
CA ASN A 5 -13.31 14.16 15.66
C ASN A 5 -14.47 13.97 14.68
N THR A 6 -14.28 13.26 13.58
CA THR A 6 -15.33 13.12 12.55
C THR A 6 -16.49 12.23 13.03
N PHE A 7 -16.18 11.19 13.80
CA PHE A 7 -17.19 10.30 14.36
C PHE A 7 -18.02 10.99 15.45
N ALA A 8 -17.38 11.81 16.29
CA ALA A 8 -18.07 12.60 17.31
C ALA A 8 -19.06 13.61 16.69
N LEU A 9 -18.67 14.28 15.61
CA LEU A 9 -19.56 15.19 14.88
C LEU A 9 -20.76 14.47 14.25
N PHE A 10 -20.56 13.25 13.75
CA PHE A 10 -21.65 12.48 13.15
C PHE A 10 -22.70 12.05 14.19
N GLU A 11 -22.25 11.61 15.38
CA GLU A 11 -23.18 11.29 16.47
C GLU A 11 -23.88 12.53 17.04
N GLU A 12 -23.20 13.68 17.07
CA GLU A 12 -23.86 14.93 17.47
C GLU A 12 -24.97 15.33 16.48
N ILE A 13 -24.70 15.25 15.17
CA ILE A 13 -25.67 15.56 14.12
C ILE A 13 -26.88 14.63 14.20
N LYS A 14 -26.65 13.33 14.41
CA LYS A 14 -27.71 12.33 14.53
C LYS A 14 -28.64 12.63 15.71
N ASN A 15 -28.09 12.96 16.88
CA ASN A 15 -28.88 13.29 18.07
C ASN A 15 -29.71 14.58 17.88
N LYS A 16 -29.15 15.59 17.21
CA LYS A 16 -29.91 16.83 16.91
C LYS A 16 -31.07 16.56 15.94
N LEU A 17 -30.87 15.71 14.93
CA LEU A 17 -31.92 15.38 13.98
C LEU A 17 -33.09 14.61 14.65
N GLU A 18 -32.78 13.67 15.54
CA GLU A 18 -33.78 12.92 16.29
C GLU A 18 -34.61 13.83 17.23
N THR A 19 -33.97 14.86 17.79
CA THR A 19 -34.64 15.87 18.63
C THR A 19 -35.62 16.72 17.80
N ILE A 20 -35.18 17.22 16.64
CA ILE A 20 -36.04 17.99 15.72
C ILE A 20 -37.24 17.15 15.27
N TYR A 21 -37.04 15.87 15.01
CA TYR A 21 -38.14 14.99 14.60
C TYR A 21 -39.22 14.81 15.69
N ARG A 22 -38.81 14.76 16.96
CA ARG A 22 -39.74 14.74 18.10
C ARG A 22 -40.52 16.04 18.23
N GLU A 23 -39.85 17.19 18.13
CA GLU A 23 -40.48 18.50 18.21
C GLU A 23 -41.50 18.73 17.07
N LEU A 24 -41.16 18.33 15.85
CA LEU A 24 -42.09 18.39 14.71
C LEU A 24 -43.30 17.48 14.88
N LYS A 25 -43.12 16.31 15.50
CA LYS A 25 -44.24 15.40 15.80
C LYS A 25 -45.19 16.01 16.84
N GLU A 26 -44.67 16.67 17.86
CA GLU A 26 -45.47 17.36 18.88
C GLU A 26 -46.18 18.62 18.32
N LEU A 27 -45.54 19.37 17.43
CA LEU A 27 -46.17 20.52 16.75
C LEU A 27 -47.32 20.09 15.84
N LYS A 28 -47.14 18.99 15.09
CA LYS A 28 -48.18 18.43 14.21
C LYS A 28 -49.40 17.93 14.98
N GLU A 29 -49.22 17.45 16.22
CA GLU A 29 -50.35 17.07 17.08
C GLU A 29 -51.09 18.29 17.65
N LYS A 30 -50.43 19.45 17.81
CA LYS A 30 -51.05 20.71 18.26
C LYS A 30 -51.81 21.46 17.16
N GLU A 31 -51.40 21.33 15.90
CA GLU A 31 -52.03 22.03 14.76
C GLU A 31 -53.41 21.46 14.38
N ASN A 32 -53.67 20.17 14.62
CA ASN A 32 -54.95 19.53 14.30
C ASN A 32 -56.13 19.94 15.21
N GLY A 33 -55.95 20.95 16.08
CA GLY A 33 -56.87 21.30 17.16
C GLY A 33 -57.62 22.63 17.05
N SER A 34 -57.45 23.47 16.01
CA SER A 34 -58.23 24.73 15.94
C SER A 34 -58.65 25.13 14.53
N VAL A 35 -59.97 25.26 14.38
CA VAL A 35 -60.73 25.54 13.16
C VAL A 35 -60.94 27.05 12.96
N PHE A 36 -60.86 27.46 11.70
CA PHE A 36 -61.18 28.73 11.04
C PHE A 36 -62.27 29.63 11.65
N LEU A 37 -62.10 30.96 11.48
CA LEU A 37 -63.19 31.88 11.08
C LEU A 37 -62.65 33.10 10.26
N PRO A 38 -63.29 33.51 9.16
CA PRO A 38 -62.92 34.65 8.31
C PRO A 38 -63.80 35.89 8.54
N VAL A 39 -63.29 37.11 8.26
CA VAL A 39 -64.09 38.35 8.20
C VAL A 39 -63.62 39.28 7.05
N PRO A 40 -64.53 39.99 6.34
CA PRO A 40 -64.31 40.63 5.02
C PRO A 40 -64.15 42.17 5.04
N SER A 41 -63.75 42.76 3.91
CA SER A 41 -63.53 44.21 3.68
C SER A 41 -64.22 44.70 2.38
N PRO A 42 -64.71 45.96 2.32
CA PRO A 42 -64.64 46.79 1.07
C PRO A 42 -64.51 48.32 1.36
N PRO A 43 -64.49 49.26 0.37
CA PRO A 43 -64.20 49.22 -1.10
C PRO A 43 -63.05 50.22 -1.53
N VAL A 44 -62.12 49.91 -2.46
CA VAL A 44 -62.18 49.86 -3.94
C VAL A 44 -62.59 51.19 -4.63
N GLN A 45 -61.62 52.08 -4.92
CA GLN A 45 -61.55 52.95 -6.13
C GLN A 45 -60.45 54.05 -6.09
N ARG A 46 -59.79 54.31 -4.96
CA ARG A 46 -58.64 55.26 -4.90
C ARG A 46 -57.27 54.59 -5.12
N ASP A 47 -57.22 53.26 -5.08
CA ASP A 47 -55.96 52.49 -5.01
C ASP A 47 -55.21 52.39 -6.34
N GLU A 48 -55.88 52.33 -7.49
CA GLU A 48 -55.22 51.98 -8.77
C GLU A 48 -54.20 53.03 -9.23
N GLN A 49 -54.48 54.32 -9.02
CA GLN A 49 -53.58 55.41 -9.44
C GLN A 49 -52.36 55.54 -8.51
N MET A 50 -52.57 55.29 -7.21
CA MET A 50 -51.51 55.24 -6.21
C MET A 50 -50.64 54.00 -6.42
N GLU A 51 -51.23 52.85 -6.75
CA GLU A 51 -50.52 51.62 -7.09
C GLU A 51 -49.64 51.77 -8.33
N GLN A 52 -50.10 52.49 -9.35
CA GLN A 52 -49.32 52.70 -10.59
C GLN A 52 -48.08 53.59 -10.37
N GLU A 53 -48.19 54.62 -9.53
CA GLU A 53 -47.06 55.47 -9.14
C GLU A 53 -46.09 54.72 -8.21
N LEU A 54 -46.62 53.91 -7.28
CA LEU A 54 -45.85 53.02 -6.41
C LEU A 54 -45.08 51.97 -7.25
N LEU A 55 -45.71 51.37 -8.26
CA LEU A 55 -45.11 50.42 -9.20
C LEU A 55 -43.96 51.05 -9.98
N ASN A 56 -44.14 52.26 -10.50
CA ASN A 56 -43.08 52.97 -11.23
C ASN A 56 -41.90 53.31 -10.31
N GLN A 57 -42.17 53.68 -9.06
CA GLN A 57 -41.13 53.88 -8.04
C GLN A 57 -40.40 52.56 -7.71
N TYR A 58 -41.11 51.44 -7.59
CA TYR A 58 -40.50 50.11 -7.40
C TYR A 58 -39.69 49.67 -8.63
N GLU A 59 -40.13 50.01 -9.85
CA GLU A 59 -39.40 49.72 -11.08
C GLU A 59 -38.09 50.53 -11.13
N GLN A 60 -38.12 51.82 -10.79
CA GLN A 60 -36.92 52.65 -10.69
C GLN A 60 -35.96 52.12 -9.63
N ARG A 61 -36.44 51.78 -8.43
CA ARG A 61 -35.59 51.20 -7.38
C ARG A 61 -35.00 49.85 -7.79
N THR A 62 -35.77 49.00 -8.46
CA THR A 62 -35.28 47.71 -8.97
C THR A 62 -34.18 47.92 -10.03
N LYS A 63 -34.37 48.87 -10.95
CA LYS A 63 -33.34 49.23 -11.96
C LYS A 63 -32.06 49.75 -11.32
N GLU A 64 -32.15 50.59 -10.29
CA GLU A 64 -30.99 51.08 -9.54
C GLU A 64 -30.23 49.97 -8.84
N VAL A 65 -30.94 49.04 -8.18
CA VAL A 65 -30.34 47.89 -7.50
C VAL A 65 -29.64 46.96 -8.50
N ILE A 66 -30.28 46.68 -9.65
CA ILE A 66 -29.68 45.87 -10.72
C ILE A 66 -28.42 46.54 -11.27
N ASN A 67 -28.46 47.86 -11.52
CA ASN A 67 -27.30 48.59 -12.03
C ASN A 67 -26.14 48.58 -11.02
N LYS A 68 -26.44 48.72 -9.72
CA LYS A 68 -25.44 48.60 -8.66
C LYS A 68 -24.83 47.19 -8.61
N TYR A 69 -25.65 46.15 -8.74
CA TYR A 69 -25.18 44.77 -8.83
C TYR A 69 -24.28 44.54 -10.05
N LEU A 70 -24.69 45.03 -11.22
CA LEU A 70 -23.92 44.92 -12.46
C LEU A 70 -22.56 45.62 -12.33
N GLY A 71 -22.53 46.83 -11.77
CA GLY A 71 -21.29 47.58 -11.52
C GLY A 71 -20.35 46.86 -10.55
N VAL A 72 -20.89 46.18 -9.53
CA VAL A 72 -20.08 45.32 -8.64
C VAL A 72 -19.55 44.11 -9.40
N GLN A 73 -20.37 43.44 -10.22
CA GLN A 73 -19.95 42.26 -10.97
C GLN A 73 -18.83 42.58 -11.99
N VAL A 74 -18.91 43.73 -12.66
CA VAL A 74 -17.86 44.20 -13.59
C VAL A 74 -16.56 44.44 -12.84
N ARG A 75 -16.59 45.11 -11.68
CA ARG A 75 -15.37 45.34 -10.87
C ARG A 75 -14.75 44.05 -10.35
N ILE A 76 -15.57 43.08 -9.95
CA ILE A 76 -15.06 41.76 -9.50
C ILE A 76 -14.36 41.07 -10.65
N LYS A 77 -14.98 41.01 -11.84
CA LYS A 77 -14.38 40.38 -13.03
C LYS A 77 -13.10 41.08 -13.49
N ASP A 78 -13.04 42.41 -13.40
CA ASP A 78 -11.85 43.19 -13.74
C ASP A 78 -10.68 42.88 -12.78
N GLU A 79 -10.96 42.80 -11.48
CA GLU A 79 -9.94 42.42 -10.48
C GLU A 79 -9.51 40.96 -10.63
N GLU A 80 -10.44 40.05 -10.94
CA GLU A 80 -10.13 38.65 -11.26
C GLU A 80 -9.22 38.55 -12.49
N ALA A 81 -9.54 39.25 -13.58
CA ALA A 81 -8.70 39.27 -14.78
C ALA A 81 -7.29 39.80 -14.48
N LYS A 82 -7.19 40.90 -13.72
CA LYS A 82 -5.91 41.48 -13.29
C LYS A 82 -5.10 40.53 -12.41
N SER A 83 -5.77 39.77 -11.53
CA SER A 83 -5.11 38.76 -10.69
C SER A 83 -4.58 37.58 -11.51
N MET A 84 -5.34 37.16 -12.54
CA MET A 84 -4.92 36.11 -13.46
C MET A 84 -3.73 36.56 -14.31
N ASP A 85 -3.73 37.79 -14.82
CA ASP A 85 -2.60 38.34 -15.56
C ASP A 85 -1.32 38.38 -14.70
N LYS A 86 -1.45 38.74 -13.42
CA LYS A 86 -0.32 38.73 -12.47
C LYS A 86 0.20 37.32 -12.20
N LEU A 87 -0.69 36.32 -12.11
CA LEU A 87 -0.32 34.91 -11.96
C LEU A 87 0.38 34.38 -13.21
N VAL A 88 -0.16 34.68 -14.39
CA VAL A 88 0.45 34.30 -15.66
C VAL A 88 1.84 34.91 -15.79
N ALA A 89 2.00 36.20 -15.47
CA ALA A 89 3.29 36.87 -15.48
C ALA A 89 4.30 36.22 -14.51
N SER A 90 3.91 35.90 -13.28
CA SER A 90 4.82 35.29 -12.30
C SER A 90 5.24 33.87 -12.69
N VAL A 91 4.32 33.06 -13.23
CA VAL A 91 4.62 31.73 -13.75
C VAL A 91 5.56 31.80 -14.95
N LEU A 92 5.36 32.76 -15.85
CA LEU A 92 6.20 32.94 -17.03
C LEU A 92 7.62 33.39 -16.65
N THR A 93 7.75 34.27 -15.65
CA THR A 93 9.05 34.67 -15.08
C THR A 93 9.74 33.49 -14.40
N MET A 94 9.04 32.72 -13.56
CA MET A 94 9.61 31.53 -12.92
C MET A 94 10.06 30.50 -13.97
N LEU A 95 9.30 30.32 -15.05
CA LEU A 95 9.66 29.41 -16.13
C LEU A 95 10.93 29.89 -16.86
N HIS A 96 11.05 31.19 -17.11
CA HIS A 96 12.24 31.79 -17.71
C HIS A 96 13.46 31.63 -16.80
N GLU A 97 13.35 31.97 -15.52
CA GLU A 97 14.42 31.77 -14.52
C GLU A 97 14.83 30.30 -14.42
N TRP A 98 13.87 29.38 -14.48
CA TRP A 98 14.15 27.94 -14.42
C TRP A 98 14.84 27.45 -15.69
N GLN A 99 14.46 27.98 -16.86
CA GLN A 99 15.11 27.67 -18.14
C GLN A 99 16.56 28.20 -18.16
N GLU A 100 16.79 29.43 -17.72
CA GLU A 100 18.11 30.06 -17.63
C GLU A 100 19.01 29.34 -16.61
N LYS A 101 18.45 28.90 -15.47
CA LYS A 101 19.16 28.11 -14.47
C LYS A 101 19.51 26.70 -14.95
N LYS A 102 18.74 26.13 -15.90
CA LYS A 102 19.09 24.85 -16.55
C LYS A 102 20.21 24.99 -17.57
N GLU A 103 20.38 26.17 -18.18
CA GLU A 103 21.47 26.44 -19.12
C GLU A 103 22.82 26.62 -18.40
N HIS A 104 22.80 26.97 -17.11
CA HIS A 104 24.00 27.09 -16.27
C HIS A 104 23.94 26.30 -14.97
N PRO A 105 24.19 24.98 -15.07
CA PRO A 105 25.20 24.38 -14.22
C PRO A 105 26.02 23.39 -15.03
N ILE A 106 27.21 23.78 -15.47
CA ILE A 106 28.30 22.83 -15.59
C ILE A 106 28.89 22.78 -14.18
N PRO A 107 28.52 21.83 -13.32
CA PRO A 107 29.25 21.66 -12.08
C PRO A 107 30.67 21.27 -12.48
N GLN A 108 31.64 22.17 -12.24
CA GLN A 108 33.04 21.79 -12.17
C GLN A 108 33.20 20.90 -10.95
N GLU A 109 32.84 19.64 -11.13
CA GLU A 109 33.06 18.57 -10.20
C GLU A 109 34.56 18.30 -10.16
N HIS A 110 35.28 18.93 -9.22
CA HIS A 110 36.47 18.33 -8.64
C HIS A 110 36.05 17.15 -7.75
N ILE A 111 35.30 16.23 -8.34
CA ILE A 111 35.06 14.92 -7.77
C ILE A 111 36.29 14.11 -8.16
N HIS A 112 36.99 13.55 -7.17
CA HIS A 112 37.84 12.39 -7.38
C HIS A 112 36.95 11.24 -7.87
N ARG A 113 36.57 11.33 -9.14
CA ARG A 113 35.67 10.41 -9.79
C ARG A 113 36.53 9.21 -10.12
N HIS A 114 36.36 8.12 -9.37
CA HIS A 114 36.82 6.82 -9.83
C HIS A 114 35.89 6.37 -10.97
N SER A 115 36.02 7.07 -12.09
CA SER A 115 35.48 6.68 -13.38
C SER A 115 36.20 5.40 -13.77
N PHE A 116 35.63 4.24 -13.43
CA PHE A 116 36.03 3.02 -14.09
C PHE A 116 35.63 3.15 -15.55
N ASP A 117 36.61 3.54 -16.37
CA ASP A 117 36.43 3.69 -17.80
C ASP A 117 36.27 2.30 -18.43
N LEU A 118 35.03 1.80 -18.42
CA LEU A 118 34.63 0.54 -19.08
C LEU A 118 34.86 0.58 -20.60
N LYS A 119 35.28 1.72 -21.17
CA LYS A 119 35.69 1.87 -22.57
C LYS A 119 37.07 1.28 -22.85
N SER A 120 37.89 1.01 -21.83
CA SER A 120 39.13 0.25 -21.99
C SER A 120 38.78 -1.24 -22.15
N SER A 121 38.74 -1.71 -23.40
CA SER A 121 38.40 -3.10 -23.77
C SER A 121 39.19 -4.14 -22.96
N LYS A 122 40.42 -3.81 -22.55
CA LYS A 122 41.28 -4.66 -21.73
C LYS A 122 40.74 -4.84 -20.31
N VAL A 123 40.35 -3.76 -19.64
CA VAL A 123 39.81 -3.81 -18.26
C VAL A 123 38.47 -4.54 -18.23
N PHE A 124 37.60 -4.29 -19.22
CA PHE A 124 36.35 -5.02 -19.38
C PHE A 124 36.60 -6.52 -19.59
N THR A 125 37.56 -6.89 -20.44
CA THR A 125 37.93 -8.29 -20.66
C THR A 125 38.48 -8.96 -19.40
N TYR A 126 39.32 -8.28 -18.63
CA TYR A 126 39.80 -8.79 -17.34
C TYR A 126 38.66 -8.96 -16.32
N MET A 127 37.74 -8.00 -16.25
CA MET A 127 36.58 -8.08 -15.37
C MET A 127 35.67 -9.26 -15.74
N VAL A 128 35.42 -9.48 -17.04
CA VAL A 128 34.67 -10.63 -17.54
C VAL A 128 35.41 -11.94 -17.22
N ALA A 129 36.73 -12.01 -17.45
CA ALA A 129 37.53 -13.20 -17.15
C ALA A 129 37.53 -13.55 -15.66
N VAL A 130 37.71 -12.55 -14.78
CA VAL A 130 37.64 -12.73 -13.33
C VAL A 130 36.23 -13.12 -12.90
N SER A 131 35.19 -12.53 -13.49
CA SER A 131 33.80 -12.88 -13.19
C SER A 131 33.51 -14.34 -13.55
N VAL A 132 33.89 -14.80 -14.75
CA VAL A 132 33.75 -16.19 -15.18
C VAL A 132 34.53 -17.13 -14.26
N LEU A 133 35.76 -16.79 -13.88
CA LEU A 133 36.56 -17.58 -12.95
C LEU A 133 35.89 -17.70 -11.56
N CYS A 134 35.31 -16.59 -11.08
CA CYS A 134 34.53 -16.58 -9.84
C CYS A 134 33.27 -17.45 -9.95
N PHE A 135 32.53 -17.39 -11.07
CA PHE A 135 31.35 -18.23 -11.28
C PHE A 135 31.71 -19.72 -11.34
N VAL A 136 32.77 -20.11 -12.05
CA VAL A 136 33.26 -21.50 -12.07
C VAL A 136 33.61 -21.96 -10.66
N SER A 137 34.26 -21.09 -9.87
CA SER A 137 34.60 -21.39 -8.48
C SER A 137 33.35 -21.56 -7.60
N LEU A 138 32.34 -20.70 -7.77
CA LEU A 138 31.08 -20.79 -7.02
C LEU A 138 30.30 -22.05 -7.38
N VAL A 139 30.16 -22.36 -8.67
CA VAL A 139 29.48 -23.58 -9.16
C VAL A 139 30.21 -24.83 -8.68
N GLY A 140 31.54 -24.85 -8.76
CA GLY A 140 32.35 -25.97 -8.26
C GLY A 140 32.17 -26.19 -6.76
N ASN A 141 32.14 -25.12 -5.95
CA ASN A 141 31.88 -25.21 -4.51
C ASN A 141 30.46 -25.68 -4.20
N TYR A 142 29.46 -25.20 -4.95
CA TYR A 142 28.07 -25.63 -4.80
C TYR A 142 27.92 -27.12 -5.11
N PHE A 143 28.49 -27.59 -6.23
CA PHE A 143 28.44 -29.00 -6.61
C PHE A 143 29.16 -29.90 -5.59
N LEU A 144 30.28 -29.43 -5.05
CA LEU A 144 31.00 -30.15 -3.99
C LEU A 144 30.19 -30.25 -2.70
N TRP A 145 29.50 -29.16 -2.31
CA TRP A 145 28.60 -29.15 -1.16
C TRP A 145 27.41 -30.10 -1.38
N GLN A 146 26.78 -30.05 -2.55
CA GLN A 146 25.69 -30.94 -2.93
C GLN A 146 26.14 -32.41 -2.88
N SER A 147 27.30 -32.73 -3.44
CA SER A 147 27.85 -34.11 -3.44
C SER A 147 28.11 -34.62 -2.02
N LYS A 148 28.67 -33.77 -1.14
CA LYS A 148 28.87 -34.12 0.28
C LYS A 148 27.56 -34.36 1.00
N GLN A 149 26.52 -33.59 0.65
CA GLN A 149 25.20 -33.74 1.24
C GLN A 149 24.56 -35.06 0.79
N GLN A 150 24.58 -35.34 -0.51
CA GLN A 150 24.11 -36.61 -1.07
C GLN A 150 24.83 -37.81 -0.47
N TYR A 151 26.16 -37.76 -0.29
CA TYR A 151 26.90 -38.85 0.33
C TYR A 151 26.43 -39.16 1.77
N LYS A 152 26.14 -38.13 2.57
CA LYS A 152 25.60 -38.31 3.93
C LYS A 152 24.21 -38.91 3.90
N ASP A 153 23.39 -38.45 2.97
CA ASP A 153 22.01 -38.88 2.81
C ASP A 153 21.95 -40.34 2.31
N ASP A 154 22.78 -40.73 1.35
CA ASP A 154 22.91 -42.11 0.87
C ASP A 154 23.43 -43.04 1.96
N ALA A 155 24.43 -42.62 2.73
CA ALA A 155 24.90 -43.40 3.88
C ALA A 155 23.76 -43.66 4.89
N LEU A 156 22.90 -42.67 5.12
CA LEU A 156 21.74 -42.81 5.99
C LEU A 156 20.67 -43.73 5.37
N LYS A 157 20.41 -43.62 4.06
CA LYS A 157 19.53 -44.54 3.31
C LYS A 157 19.97 -46.00 3.47
N PHE A 158 21.27 -46.29 3.34
CA PHE A 158 21.77 -47.65 3.54
C PHE A 158 21.64 -48.15 4.97
N ARG A 159 21.90 -47.29 5.97
CA ARG A 159 21.72 -47.65 7.39
C ARG A 159 20.28 -48.02 7.69
N ILE A 160 19.30 -47.21 7.27
CA ILE A 160 17.89 -47.50 7.57
C ILE A 160 17.39 -48.75 6.84
N ILE A 161 17.81 -48.98 5.59
CA ILE A 161 17.49 -50.21 4.86
C ILE A 161 18.01 -51.44 5.62
N ARG A 162 19.20 -51.34 6.24
CA ARG A 162 19.76 -52.41 7.08
C ARG A 162 18.91 -52.68 8.33
N VAL A 163 18.34 -51.64 8.94
CA VAL A 163 17.43 -51.78 10.09
C VAL A 163 16.16 -52.54 9.70
N TRP A 164 15.63 -52.30 8.49
CA TRP A 164 14.38 -52.90 8.04
C TRP A 164 14.46 -54.40 7.70
N ARG A 165 15.68 -54.98 7.58
CA ARG A 165 15.91 -56.42 7.33
C ARG A 165 15.14 -56.99 6.12
N GLY A 166 14.98 -56.16 5.09
CA GLY A 166 14.18 -56.44 3.89
C GLY A 166 13.42 -55.17 3.53
N CYS A 167 13.52 -54.74 2.27
CA CYS A 167 12.90 -53.50 1.80
C CYS A 167 11.99 -53.82 0.62
N SER A 168 10.73 -53.39 0.68
CA SER A 168 9.84 -53.49 -0.49
C SER A 168 10.09 -52.34 -1.46
N SER A 169 9.74 -52.49 -2.73
CA SER A 169 9.88 -51.41 -3.72
C SER A 169 9.11 -50.13 -3.32
N LYS A 170 8.03 -50.28 -2.54
CA LYS A 170 7.25 -49.15 -2.01
C LYS A 170 8.02 -48.38 -0.95
N ASP A 171 8.75 -49.09 -0.09
CA ASP A 171 9.55 -48.47 0.98
C ASP A 171 10.76 -47.73 0.41
N ILE A 172 11.38 -48.28 -0.65
CA ILE A 172 12.46 -47.60 -1.39
C ILE A 172 11.94 -46.34 -2.05
N LEU A 173 10.76 -46.39 -2.69
CA LEU A 173 10.17 -45.23 -3.34
C LEU A 173 9.84 -44.13 -2.33
N TRP A 174 9.24 -44.50 -1.18
CA TRP A 174 8.97 -43.56 -0.09
C TRP A 174 10.26 -42.96 0.47
N LEU A 175 11.30 -43.78 0.67
CA LEU A 175 12.59 -43.30 1.15
C LEU A 175 13.26 -42.35 0.15
N ASN A 176 13.11 -42.58 -1.16
CA ASN A 176 13.64 -41.64 -2.15
C ASN A 176 12.84 -40.35 -2.19
N ASP A 177 11.51 -40.42 -2.06
CA ASP A 177 10.64 -39.24 -2.00
C ASP A 177 11.01 -38.33 -0.80
N VAL A 178 11.20 -38.91 0.40
CA VAL A 178 11.55 -38.15 1.62
C VAL A 178 12.94 -37.50 1.56
N PHE A 179 13.90 -38.08 0.83
CA PHE A 179 15.27 -37.56 0.78
C PHE A 179 15.54 -36.66 -0.43
N ASP A 180 14.89 -36.91 -1.57
CA ASP A 180 15.23 -36.30 -2.87
C ASP A 180 14.14 -35.34 -3.40
N ILE A 181 12.86 -35.69 -3.25
CA ILE A 181 11.73 -34.91 -3.81
C ILE A 181 11.12 -33.98 -2.76
N HIS A 182 10.74 -34.52 -1.60
CA HIS A 182 10.09 -33.83 -0.50
C HIS A 182 10.95 -33.91 0.76
N ARG A 183 12.06 -33.17 0.75
CA ARG A 183 13.02 -33.19 1.85
C ARG A 183 12.41 -32.68 3.16
N ASP A 184 12.02 -33.60 4.04
CA ASP A 184 11.52 -33.30 5.38
C ASP A 184 12.60 -33.58 6.44
N GLU A 185 13.20 -32.51 6.97
CA GLU A 185 14.24 -32.61 8.00
C GLU A 185 13.76 -33.32 9.27
N LYS A 186 12.47 -33.23 9.63
CA LYS A 186 11.93 -33.90 10.82
C LYS A 186 11.91 -35.41 10.61
N ILE A 187 11.43 -35.86 9.45
CA ILE A 187 11.39 -37.29 9.11
C ILE A 187 12.81 -37.84 8.98
N ILE A 188 13.73 -37.11 8.32
CA ILE A 188 15.14 -37.51 8.20
C ILE A 188 15.80 -37.65 9.58
N LYS A 189 15.49 -36.74 10.52
CA LYS A 189 16.00 -36.82 11.90
C LYS A 189 15.48 -38.06 12.63
N LEU A 190 14.20 -38.39 12.49
CA LEU A 190 13.61 -39.61 13.06
C LEU A 190 14.23 -40.88 12.46
N ILE A 191 14.45 -40.90 11.14
CA ILE A 191 15.12 -42.01 10.45
C ILE A 191 16.55 -42.19 10.99
N LYS A 192 17.28 -41.08 11.20
CA LYS A 192 18.62 -41.09 11.78
C LYS A 192 18.62 -41.66 13.20
N GLU A 193 17.74 -41.19 14.07
CA GLU A 193 17.64 -41.69 15.44
C GLU A 193 17.31 -43.18 15.48
N LYS A 194 16.40 -43.65 14.62
CA LYS A 194 16.06 -45.06 14.51
C LYS A 194 17.25 -45.92 14.07
N ALA A 195 18.04 -45.43 13.11
CA ALA A 195 19.25 -46.11 12.67
C ALA A 195 20.33 -46.15 13.76
N ASP A 196 20.58 -45.01 14.41
CA ASP A 196 21.60 -44.91 15.48
C ASP A 196 21.23 -45.77 16.70
N ASN A 197 19.94 -45.82 17.10
CA ASN A 197 19.47 -46.68 18.18
C ASN A 197 19.65 -48.17 17.88
N TYR A 198 19.35 -48.60 16.65
CA TYR A 198 19.56 -49.99 16.24
C TYR A 198 21.04 -50.38 16.25
N ASP A 199 21.92 -49.50 15.77
CA ASP A 199 23.37 -49.72 15.80
C ASP A 199 23.89 -49.80 17.25
N MET A 200 23.36 -48.97 18.16
CA MET A 200 23.69 -49.03 19.58
C MET A 200 23.24 -50.35 20.23
N GLU A 201 22.03 -50.82 19.95
CA GLU A 201 21.55 -52.13 20.45
C GLU A 201 22.40 -53.29 19.92
N LEU A 202 22.78 -53.24 18.64
CA LEU A 202 23.67 -54.23 18.03
C LEU A 202 25.04 -54.24 18.70
N LYS A 203 25.60 -53.05 18.97
CA LYS A 203 26.87 -52.92 19.68
C LYS A 203 26.79 -53.51 21.09
N GLN A 204 25.76 -53.15 21.86
CA GLN A 204 25.55 -53.70 23.20
C GLN A 204 25.40 -55.22 23.22
N LYS A 205 24.64 -55.79 22.28
CA LYS A 205 24.52 -57.27 22.15
C LYS A 205 25.85 -57.92 21.80
N THR A 206 26.64 -57.29 20.95
CA THR A 206 27.95 -57.80 20.54
C THR A 206 28.94 -57.75 21.71
N ASP A 207 28.99 -56.63 22.43
CA ASP A 207 29.84 -56.46 23.62
C ASP A 207 29.46 -57.46 24.72
N SER A 208 28.16 -57.65 24.96
CA SER A 208 27.60 -58.67 25.85
C SER A 208 28.06 -60.08 25.48
N LEU A 209 28.00 -60.43 24.19
CA LEU A 209 28.44 -61.72 23.68
C LEU A 209 29.96 -61.92 23.83
N MET A 210 30.75 -60.90 23.54
CA MET A 210 32.21 -60.97 23.72
C MET A 210 32.58 -61.15 25.19
N GLN A 211 31.91 -60.44 26.11
CA GLN A 211 32.15 -60.58 27.55
C GLN A 211 31.78 -61.99 28.06
N LYS A 212 30.73 -62.61 27.50
CA LYS A 212 30.37 -64.00 27.81
C LYS A 212 31.37 -65.03 27.24
N LYS A 213 32.09 -64.72 26.17
CA LYS A 213 33.14 -65.59 25.59
C LYS A 213 34.48 -65.49 26.30
N LEU A 214 34.72 -64.38 27.01
CA LEU A 214 35.94 -64.13 27.77
C LEU A 214 35.87 -64.62 29.23
N LYS A 215 34.68 -65.03 29.69
CA LYS A 215 34.46 -65.77 30.94
C LYS A 215 34.42 -67.26 30.66
#